data_AF-A0A510DT54-F1
#
_entry.id   AF-A0A510DT54-F1
#
_cell.length_a   1.000
_cell.length_b   1.000
_cell.length_c   1.000
_cell.angle_alpha   90.00
_cell.angle_beta   90.00
_cell.angle_gamma   90.00
#
_symmetry.space_group_name_H-M   'P 1'
#
loop_
_entity.id
_entity.type
_entity.pdbx_description
1 polymer ?
#
loop_
_entity_poly.entity_id
_entity_poly.type
_entity_poly.pdbx_seq_one_letter_code
_entity_poly.pdbx_strand_id
1 'polypeptide(L)'
;MELLDIIIMILENLFLTDPIKFAFEIYDSKVYHKYTEFTIIDEGYLMIFRKFNPPTIILYAEKETTAKKLLSAIKEDSFILFIEPK
;
A
#
# COMPACT_ATOMS: atom_id res chain seq x y z
N MET A 1 -16.45 11.63 17.23
CA MET A 1 -15.54 11.11 16.19
C MET A 1 -14.40 12.10 16.09
N GLU A 2 -13.18 11.65 16.36
CA GLU A 2 -12.01 12.53 16.37
C GLU A 2 -11.57 12.83 14.93
N LEU A 3 -10.87 13.95 14.71
CA LEU A 3 -10.37 14.35 13.38
C LEU A 3 -9.52 13.23 12.74
N LEU A 4 -8.79 12.48 13.56
CA LEU A 4 -7.96 11.36 13.10
C LEU A 4 -8.80 10.22 12.52
N ASP A 5 -9.94 9.89 13.13
CA ASP A 5 -10.83 8.82 12.67
C ASP A 5 -11.43 9.16 11.31
N ILE A 6 -11.81 10.44 11.11
CA ILE A 6 -12.33 10.93 9.83
C ILE A 6 -11.30 10.76 8.73
N ILE A 7 -10.05 11.12 9.00
CA ILE A 7 -8.98 11.03 8.01
C ILE A 7 -8.67 9.57 7.66
N ILE A 8 -8.65 8.68 8.66
CA ILE A 8 -8.46 7.24 8.43
C ILE A 8 -9.59 6.70 7.55
N MET A 9 -10.84 7.03 7.85
CA MET A 9 -12.00 6.59 7.05
C MET A 9 -11.95 7.13 5.59
N ILE A 10 -11.48 8.36 5.38
CA ILE A 10 -11.28 8.91 4.03
C ILE A 10 -10.20 8.12 3.27
N LEU A 11 -9.09 7.81 3.94
CA LEU A 11 -8.00 7.06 3.34
C LEU A 11 -8.40 5.62 3.02
N GLU A 12 -9.17 4.96 3.89
CA GLU A 12 -9.71 3.62 3.65
C GLU A 12 -10.63 3.62 2.43
N ASN A 13 -11.56 4.59 2.36
CA ASN A 13 -12.42 4.75 1.20
C ASN A 13 -11.61 5.02 -0.08
N LEU A 14 -10.57 5.85 -0.01
CA LEU A 14 -9.71 6.10 -1.16
C LEU A 14 -8.99 4.82 -1.61
N PHE A 15 -8.43 4.04 -0.68
CA PHE A 15 -7.80 2.76 -1.00
C PHE A 15 -8.77 1.78 -1.68
N LEU A 16 -10.01 1.69 -1.19
CA LEU A 16 -11.03 0.79 -1.75
C LEU A 16 -11.55 1.23 -3.13
N THR A 17 -11.49 2.53 -3.44
CA THR A 17 -12.02 3.09 -4.69
C THR A 17 -10.95 3.29 -5.76
N ASP A 18 -9.77 3.78 -5.36
CA ASP A 18 -8.63 4.07 -6.23
C ASP A 18 -7.31 3.85 -5.46
N PRO A 19 -6.86 2.59 -5.36
CA PRO A 19 -5.65 2.22 -4.64
C PRO A 19 -4.37 2.78 -5.29
N ILE A 20 -4.39 3.05 -6.60
CA ILE A 20 -3.26 3.69 -7.28
C ILE A 20 -3.13 5.13 -6.81
N LYS A 21 -4.23 5.90 -6.86
CA LYS A 21 -4.25 7.26 -6.33
C LYS A 21 -3.90 7.29 -4.85
N PHE A 22 -4.43 6.36 -4.06
CA PHE A 22 -4.04 6.19 -2.66
C PHE A 22 -2.52 6.04 -2.52
N ALA A 23 -1.87 5.17 -3.30
CA ALA A 23 -0.43 4.96 -3.24
C ALA A 23 0.36 6.27 -3.51
N PHE A 24 -0.06 7.05 -4.51
CA PHE A 24 0.55 8.35 -4.82
C PHE A 24 0.36 9.37 -3.69
N GLU A 25 -0.86 9.49 -3.17
CA GLU A 25 -1.18 10.40 -2.06
C GLU A 25 -0.38 10.04 -0.80
N ILE A 26 -0.20 8.75 -0.51
CA ILE A 26 0.63 8.28 0.60
C ILE A 26 2.12 8.52 0.35
N TYR A 27 2.61 8.29 -0.87
CA TYR A 27 4.00 8.53 -1.26
C TYR A 27 4.39 10.01 -1.09
N ASP A 28 3.52 10.93 -1.53
CA ASP A 28 3.75 12.38 -1.43
C ASP A 28 3.50 12.92 -0.01
N SER A 29 2.86 12.14 0.86
CA SER A 29 2.50 12.59 2.21
C SER A 29 3.66 12.50 3.21
N LYS A 30 4.11 13.67 3.68
CA LYS A 30 5.04 13.78 4.82
C LYS A 30 4.48 13.23 6.14
N VAL A 31 3.16 13.17 6.28
CA VAL A 31 2.50 12.71 7.52
C VAL A 31 2.51 11.19 7.60
N TYR A 32 2.28 10.53 6.47
CA TYR A 32 2.10 9.09 6.40
C TYR A 32 3.38 8.31 6.16
N HIS A 33 4.46 8.96 5.72
CA HIS A 33 5.76 8.34 5.50
C HIS A 33 6.24 7.44 6.65
N LYS A 34 5.95 7.79 7.92
CA LYS A 34 6.34 6.96 9.08
C LYS A 34 5.59 5.62 9.20
N TYR A 35 4.47 5.48 8.50
CA TYR A 35 3.68 4.25 8.43
C TYR A 35 3.85 3.52 7.12
N THR A 36 4.67 4.04 6.19
CA THR A 36 4.79 3.51 4.84
C THR A 36 6.20 2.99 4.59
N GLU A 37 6.28 1.81 4.00
CA GLU A 37 7.52 1.24 3.48
C GLU A 37 7.37 0.97 1.98
N PHE A 38 8.32 1.46 1.20
CA PHE A 38 8.37 1.24 -0.24
C PHE A 38 9.57 0.38 -0.61
N THR A 39 9.32 -0.66 -1.39
CA THR A 39 10.36 -1.49 -1.99
C THR A 39 10.18 -1.46 -3.51
N ILE A 40 11.23 -1.15 -4.24
CA ILE A 40 11.25 -1.13 -5.71
C ILE A 40 12.21 -2.22 -6.17
N ILE A 41 11.76 -3.11 -7.05
CA ILE A 41 12.57 -4.19 -7.64
C ILE A 41 12.25 -4.26 -9.12
N ASP A 42 13.29 -4.23 -9.96
CA ASP A 42 13.16 -4.26 -11.42
C ASP A 42 12.12 -3.21 -11.90
N GLU A 43 11.08 -3.64 -12.62
CA GLU A 43 9.97 -2.80 -13.11
C GLU A 43 8.71 -2.80 -12.20
N GLY A 44 8.85 -3.19 -10.93
CA GLY A 44 7.75 -3.27 -9.98
C GLY A 44 7.99 -2.53 -8.67
N TYR A 45 6.91 -2.31 -7.92
CA TYR A 45 6.96 -1.74 -6.58
C TYR A 45 6.04 -2.48 -5.61
N LEU A 46 6.39 -2.40 -4.34
CA LEU A 46 5.63 -2.84 -3.19
C LEU A 46 5.53 -1.67 -2.22
N MET A 47 4.31 -1.27 -1.87
CA MET A 47 4.04 -0.33 -0.80
C MET A 47 3.36 -1.06 0.35
N ILE A 48 3.89 -0.97 1.57
CA ILE A 48 3.27 -1.48 2.78
C ILE A 48 2.84 -0.29 3.63
N PHE A 49 1.55 -0.19 3.93
CA PHE A 49 0.95 0.87 4.74
C PHE A 49 0.41 0.32 6.06
N ARG A 50 1.03 0.71 7.17
CA ARG A 50 0.80 0.18 8.53
C ARG A 50 -0.05 1.08 9.41
N LYS A 51 -0.72 2.08 8.84
CA LYS A 51 -1.66 2.91 9.60
C LYS A 51 -3.01 2.20 9.80
N PHE A 52 -3.36 1.30 8.89
CA PHE A 52 -4.53 0.44 8.98
C PHE A 52 -4.20 -0.85 9.74
N ASN A 53 -5.25 -1.50 10.25
CA ASN A 53 -5.16 -2.81 10.87
C ASN A 53 -6.26 -3.72 10.30
N PRO A 54 -5.93 -4.74 9.49
CA PRO A 54 -4.57 -5.18 9.15
C PRO A 54 -3.83 -4.21 8.20
N PRO A 55 -2.48 -4.28 8.14
CA PRO A 55 -1.69 -3.52 7.17
C PRO A 55 -2.17 -3.73 5.73
N THR A 56 -2.06 -2.70 4.92
CA THR A 56 -2.46 -2.73 3.53
C THR A 56 -1.24 -2.70 2.63
N ILE A 57 -1.22 -3.59 1.65
CA ILE A 57 -0.11 -3.77 0.74
C ILE A 57 -0.59 -3.53 -0.68
N ILE A 58 0.13 -2.67 -1.40
CA ILE A 58 -0.09 -2.43 -2.83
C ILE A 58 1.12 -2.99 -3.56
N LEU A 59 0.87 -3.96 -4.43
CA LEU A 59 1.89 -4.55 -5.27
C LEU A 59 1.58 -4.25 -6.73
N TYR A 60 2.57 -3.71 -7.42
CA TYR A 60 2.56 -3.56 -8.86
C TYR A 60 3.80 -4.24 -9.45
N ALA A 61 3.61 -5.06 -10.47
CA ALA A 61 4.69 -5.63 -11.24
C ALA A 61 4.18 -6.04 -12.62
N GLU A 62 4.93 -5.69 -13.67
CA GLU A 62 4.56 -6.11 -15.02
C GLU A 62 4.77 -7.62 -15.23
N LYS A 63 5.81 -8.19 -14.61
CA LYS A 63 6.23 -9.58 -14.74
C LYS A 63 5.99 -10.36 -13.45
N GLU A 64 5.56 -11.62 -13.60
CA GLU A 64 5.34 -12.53 -12.48
C GLU A 64 6.61 -12.77 -11.64
N THR A 65 7.78 -12.84 -12.29
CA THR A 65 9.07 -13.00 -11.61
C THR A 65 9.36 -11.84 -10.66
N THR A 66 9.01 -10.62 -11.07
CA THR A 66 9.17 -9.40 -10.28
C THR A 66 8.17 -9.37 -9.13
N ALA A 67 6.91 -9.75 -9.40
CA ALA A 67 5.87 -9.90 -8.37
C ALA A 67 6.30 -10.89 -7.27
N LYS A 68 6.86 -12.05 -7.63
CA LYS A 68 7.34 -13.05 -6.67
C LYS A 68 8.47 -12.53 -5.79
N LYS A 69 9.44 -11.81 -6.36
CA LYS A 69 10.51 -11.16 -5.59
C LYS A 69 9.95 -10.15 -4.59
N LEU A 70 9.02 -9.30 -5.03
CA LEU A 70 8.38 -8.31 -4.17
C LEU A 70 7.55 -8.96 -3.05
N LEU A 71 6.77 -9.99 -3.35
CA LEU A 71 6.01 -10.74 -2.35
C LEU A 71 6.92 -11.36 -1.27
N SER A 72 8.12 -11.82 -1.66
CA SER A 72 9.09 -12.39 -0.70
C SER A 72 9.66 -11.35 0.28
N ALA A 73 9.50 -10.06 0.02
CA ALA A 73 9.90 -8.99 0.92
C ALA A 73 8.85 -8.67 2.00
N ILE A 74 7.62 -9.19 1.87
CA ILE A 74 6.56 -8.98 2.85
C ILE A 74 6.88 -9.79 4.13
N LYS A 75 6.90 -9.08 5.26
CA LYS A 75 7.13 -9.67 6.59
C LYS A 75 5.86 -9.71 7.46
N GLU A 76 4.74 -9.23 6.92
CA GLU A 76 3.47 -9.15 7.64
C GLU A 76 2.79 -10.51 7.67
N ASP A 77 2.39 -10.98 8.86
CA ASP A 77 1.68 -12.25 9.03
C ASP A 77 0.24 -12.19 8.50
N SER A 78 -0.35 -10.98 8.48
CA SER A 78 -1.70 -10.71 7.97
C SER A 78 -1.74 -9.34 7.31
N PHE A 79 -2.32 -9.26 6.12
CA PHE A 79 -2.42 -8.03 5.34
C PHE A 79 -3.55 -8.11 4.32
N ILE A 80 -4.01 -6.94 3.88
CA ILE A 80 -4.86 -6.81 2.69
C ILE A 80 -3.95 -6.52 1.50
N LEU A 81 -3.96 -7.39 0.50
CA LEU A 81 -3.19 -7.21 -0.73
C LEU A 81 -4.08 -6.64 -1.84
N PHE A 82 -3.69 -5.50 -2.37
CA PHE A 82 -4.22 -4.99 -3.63
C PHE A 82 -3.29 -5.36 -4.78
N ILE A 83 -3.90 -5.92 -5.84
CA ILE A 83 -3.27 -6.21 -7.11
C ILE A 83 -4.21 -5.65 -8.18
N GLU A 84 -3.67 -4.86 -9.10
CA GLU A 84 -4.44 -4.40 -10.25
C GLU A 84 -4.79 -5.62 -11.14
N PRO A 85 -6.09 -5.89 -11.39
CA PRO A 85 -6.46 -6.94 -12.34
C PRO A 85 -6.00 -6.51 -13.75
N LYS A 86 -5.22 -7.37 -14.41
CA LYS A 86 -4.95 -7.24 -15.85
C LYS A 86 -6.12 -7.74 -16.68
#